data_AF-A0A4Y1ZBU1-F1
#
_entry.id   AF-A0A4Y1ZBU1-F1
#
_cell.length_a   1.000
_cell.length_b   1.000
_cell.length_c   1.000
_cell.angle_alpha   90.00
_cell.angle_beta   90.00
_cell.angle_gamma   90.00
#
_symmetry.space_group_name_H-M   'P 1'
#
loop_
_entity.id
_entity.type
_entity.pdbx_description
1 polymer ?
#
loop_
_entity_poly.entity_id
_entity_poly.type
_entity_poly.pdbx_seq_one_letter_code
_entity_poly.pdbx_strand_id
1 'polypeptide(L)'
;MTRWFIMRTASGLSSSSLRKQKAKKVPFSLKQKVANGAYVSEETIYFKDQAIMKVEEMGLPGEHNLMNALAALAVAGVYGVSVQHMADVLRSFKGVRHRLEYVGVVQGRTVYNDSKATNSIATSQALHAFPKKEIVLLAGGLDRGNSFDVLVPDLVKAPIKAVLLFGETQQKLKDACLKARIPVIKEVENVEAAVPEAFALSQPGDVILLSPACASWDQYKSFEQRGDIFIAEVNKFR
;
A
#
# COMPACT_ATOMS: atom_id res chain seq x y z
N MET A 1 17.84 -20.66 -22.53
CA MET A 1 16.78 -19.72 -22.06
C MET A 1 17.43 -18.41 -21.64
N THR A 2 17.02 -17.28 -22.21
CA THR A 2 17.57 -15.95 -21.84
C THR A 2 17.08 -15.58 -20.44
N ARG A 3 17.99 -15.24 -19.54
CA ARG A 3 17.67 -14.75 -18.19
C ARG A 3 17.79 -13.22 -18.17
N TRP A 4 16.82 -12.56 -17.58
CA TRP A 4 16.79 -11.11 -17.42
C TRP A 4 16.93 -10.73 -15.95
N PHE A 5 17.57 -9.60 -15.68
CA PHE A 5 17.73 -9.06 -14.34
C PHE A 5 17.26 -7.60 -14.33
N ILE A 6 16.07 -7.37 -13.79
CA ILE A 6 15.48 -6.04 -13.65
C ILE A 6 16.09 -5.36 -12.44
N MET A 7 16.64 -4.16 -12.60
CA MET A 7 17.36 -3.48 -11.52
C MET A 7 17.12 -1.98 -11.48
N ARG A 8 16.90 -1.45 -10.27
CA ARG A 8 16.87 0.00 -10.05
C ARG A 8 18.28 0.56 -10.13
N THR A 9 18.48 1.65 -10.85
CA THR A 9 19.75 2.39 -10.75
C THR A 9 19.71 3.28 -9.52
N ALA A 10 20.45 2.93 -8.47
CA ALA A 10 20.76 3.87 -7.41
C ALA A 10 22.03 4.65 -7.77
N SER A 11 22.10 5.92 -7.35
CA SER A 11 23.35 6.67 -7.27
C SER A 11 24.27 5.94 -6.27
N GLY A 12 25.12 5.04 -6.77
CA GLY A 12 26.09 4.30 -5.94
C GLY A 12 25.97 2.76 -5.95
N LEU A 13 25.11 2.13 -6.76
CA LEU A 13 25.16 0.67 -6.96
C LEU A 13 26.35 0.26 -7.84
N SER A 14 27.56 0.49 -7.34
CA SER A 14 28.77 -0.23 -7.71
C SER A 14 28.92 -1.45 -6.81
N SER A 15 27.94 -2.35 -6.77
CA SER A 15 28.16 -3.64 -6.15
C SER A 15 28.81 -4.57 -7.17
N SER A 16 30.04 -4.99 -6.88
CA SER A 16 30.80 -5.99 -7.62
C SER A 16 30.00 -7.28 -7.91
N SER A 17 28.94 -7.55 -7.13
CA SER A 17 27.98 -8.63 -7.34
C SER A 17 27.10 -8.46 -8.59
N LEU A 18 26.69 -7.24 -8.95
CA LEU A 18 25.90 -6.99 -10.17
C LEU A 18 26.71 -7.21 -11.45
N ARG A 19 28.02 -6.96 -11.43
CA ARG A 19 28.91 -7.19 -12.58
C ARG A 19 29.08 -8.68 -12.90
N LYS A 20 29.00 -9.56 -11.89
CA LYS A 20 29.15 -11.02 -12.03
C LYS A 20 27.88 -11.73 -12.53
N GLN A 21 26.76 -11.02 -12.67
CA GLN A 21 25.49 -11.65 -13.05
C GLN A 21 25.45 -11.97 -14.55
N LYS A 22 25.26 -13.25 -14.89
CA LYS A 22 25.16 -13.75 -16.28
C LYS A 22 23.87 -13.35 -17.01
N ALA A 23 22.87 -12.85 -16.28
CA ALA A 23 21.60 -12.42 -16.83
C ALA A 23 21.72 -11.05 -17.54
N LYS A 24 20.93 -10.87 -18.61
CA LYS A 24 20.83 -9.58 -19.30
C LYS A 24 20.17 -8.55 -18.40
N LYS A 25 20.85 -7.44 -18.16
CA LYS A 25 20.38 -6.39 -17.24
C LYS A 25 19.38 -5.48 -17.94
N VAL A 26 18.32 -5.13 -17.22
CA VAL A 26 17.30 -4.19 -17.67
C VAL A 26 17.14 -3.15 -16.57
N PRO A 27 17.86 -2.03 -16.66
CA PRO A 27 17.82 -1.01 -15.64
C PRO A 27 16.50 -0.24 -15.66
N PHE A 28 16.12 0.33 -14.52
CA PHE A 28 15.11 1.38 -14.48
C PHE A 28 15.48 2.53 -13.54
N SER A 29 15.04 3.74 -13.87
CA SER A 29 15.44 4.96 -13.15
C SER A 29 14.44 6.11 -13.23
N LEU A 30 14.26 6.81 -12.11
CA LEU A 30 13.56 8.09 -12.08
C LEU A 30 14.48 9.30 -12.35
N LYS A 31 15.80 9.12 -12.22
CA LYS A 31 16.75 10.25 -12.11
C LYS A 31 17.63 10.44 -13.34
N GLN A 32 17.83 9.38 -14.11
CA GLN A 32 18.77 9.40 -15.23
C GLN A 32 18.27 8.50 -16.37
N LYS A 33 18.59 8.88 -17.59
CA LYS A 33 18.43 8.03 -18.76
C LYS A 33 19.25 6.75 -18.58
N VAL A 34 18.65 5.61 -18.94
CA VAL A 34 19.33 4.31 -18.90
C VAL A 34 19.19 3.59 -20.23
N ALA A 35 20.28 2.98 -20.70
CA ALA A 35 20.26 2.16 -21.91
C ALA A 35 19.54 0.82 -21.65
N ASN A 36 18.80 0.34 -22.64
CA ASN A 36 18.10 -0.95 -22.59
C ASN A 36 17.12 -1.12 -21.40
N GLY A 37 16.50 -0.02 -20.96
CA GLY A 37 15.70 0.00 -19.74
C GLY A 37 14.53 0.99 -19.77
N ALA A 38 13.89 1.18 -18.62
CA ALA A 38 12.77 2.11 -18.44
C ALA A 38 13.20 3.34 -17.62
N TYR A 39 12.90 4.55 -18.09
CA TYR A 39 13.28 5.76 -17.35
C TYR A 39 12.31 6.90 -17.55
N VAL A 40 12.44 7.93 -16.70
CA VAL A 40 11.76 9.21 -16.86
C VAL A 40 12.76 10.24 -17.38
N SER A 41 12.36 11.01 -18.38
CA SER A 41 13.09 12.17 -18.91
C SER A 41 12.09 13.22 -19.33
N GLU A 42 12.26 14.48 -18.90
CA GLU A 42 11.35 15.59 -19.25
C GLU A 42 9.87 15.21 -19.05
N GLU A 43 9.55 14.70 -17.86
CA GLU A 43 8.19 14.26 -17.47
C GLU A 43 7.56 13.18 -18.38
N THR A 44 8.36 12.54 -19.23
CA THR A 44 7.92 11.47 -20.12
C THR A 44 8.56 10.15 -19.73
N ILE A 45 7.75 9.09 -19.72
CA ILE A 45 8.16 7.72 -19.46
C ILE A 45 8.66 7.09 -20.76
N TYR A 46 9.84 6.49 -20.72
CA TYR A 46 10.47 5.83 -21.87
C TYR A 46 10.78 4.36 -21.56
N PHE A 47 10.77 3.53 -22.60
CA PHE A 47 11.42 2.22 -22.60
C PHE A 47 12.27 2.05 -23.86
N LYS A 48 13.57 1.77 -23.71
CA LYS A 48 14.53 1.66 -24.85
C LYS A 48 14.41 2.84 -25.83
N ASP A 49 14.43 4.06 -25.30
CA ASP A 49 14.33 5.31 -26.07
C ASP A 49 12.98 5.55 -26.77
N GLN A 50 12.01 4.64 -26.66
CA GLN A 50 10.65 4.86 -27.14
C GLN A 50 9.82 5.54 -26.05
N ALA A 51 9.20 6.67 -26.40
CA ALA A 51 8.26 7.35 -25.52
C ALA A 51 7.00 6.48 -25.34
N ILE A 52 6.55 6.33 -24.09
CA ILE A 52 5.35 5.59 -23.73
C ILE A 52 4.20 6.56 -23.46
N MET A 53 4.38 7.47 -22.51
CA MET A 53 3.38 8.46 -22.09
C MET A 53 4.00 9.50 -21.16
N LYS A 54 3.31 10.62 -20.93
CA LYS A 54 3.68 11.55 -19.87
C LYS A 54 3.38 10.97 -18.48
N VAL A 55 4.15 11.37 -17.48
CA VAL A 55 3.97 10.97 -16.07
C VAL A 55 2.60 11.41 -15.54
N GLU A 56 2.12 12.60 -15.95
CA GLU A 56 0.82 13.15 -15.54
C GLU A 56 -0.38 12.34 -16.03
N GLU A 57 -0.23 11.56 -17.12
CA GLU A 57 -1.29 10.71 -17.66
C GLU A 57 -1.45 9.39 -16.90
N MET A 58 -0.54 9.06 -15.96
CA MET A 58 -0.56 7.79 -15.25
C MET A 58 -1.72 7.74 -14.24
N GLY A 59 -2.48 6.64 -14.25
CA GLY A 59 -3.67 6.49 -13.41
C GLY A 59 -3.39 6.46 -11.90
N LEU A 60 -2.14 6.21 -11.50
CA LEU A 60 -1.70 6.23 -10.10
C LEU A 60 -0.71 7.36 -9.82
N PRO A 61 -1.02 8.32 -8.93
CA PRO A 61 -0.09 9.38 -8.58
C PRO A 61 1.04 8.88 -7.64
N GLY A 62 2.14 9.64 -7.61
CA GLY A 62 3.21 9.49 -6.62
C GLY A 62 4.49 8.80 -7.12
N GLU A 63 5.64 9.24 -6.60
CA GLU A 63 6.97 8.79 -7.04
C GLU A 63 7.17 7.27 -6.87
N HIS A 64 6.65 6.69 -5.80
CA HIS A 64 6.75 5.24 -5.55
C HIS A 64 5.96 4.43 -6.58
N ASN A 65 4.80 4.92 -7.04
CA ASN A 65 4.01 4.27 -8.08
C ASN A 65 4.68 4.39 -9.44
N LEU A 66 5.24 5.56 -9.75
CA LEU A 66 6.05 5.76 -10.95
C LEU A 66 7.24 4.79 -10.98
N MET A 67 7.90 4.59 -9.85
CA MET A 67 9.00 3.63 -9.73
C MET A 67 8.54 2.19 -9.99
N ASN A 68 7.39 1.79 -9.45
CA ASN A 68 6.81 0.47 -9.69
C ASN A 68 6.41 0.30 -11.17
N ALA A 69 5.86 1.35 -11.78
CA ALA A 69 5.52 1.36 -13.20
C ALA A 69 6.77 1.12 -14.06
N LEU A 70 7.87 1.83 -13.82
CA LEU A 70 9.12 1.61 -14.57
C LEU A 70 9.65 0.17 -14.43
N ALA A 71 9.57 -0.42 -13.24
CA ALA A 71 9.95 -1.81 -13.04
C ALA A 71 9.04 -2.77 -13.82
N ALA A 72 7.72 -2.54 -13.82
CA ALA A 72 6.76 -3.34 -14.57
C ALA A 72 6.95 -3.20 -16.08
N LEU A 73 7.21 -1.99 -16.58
CA LEU A 73 7.53 -1.72 -17.98
C LEU A 73 8.80 -2.44 -18.42
N ALA A 74 9.83 -2.44 -17.59
CA ALA A 74 11.07 -3.17 -17.85
C ALA A 74 10.81 -4.69 -18.02
N VAL A 75 9.91 -5.26 -17.22
CA VAL A 75 9.46 -6.66 -17.37
C VAL A 75 8.65 -6.84 -18.65
N ALA A 76 7.60 -6.04 -18.87
CA ALA A 76 6.74 -6.15 -20.05
C ALA A 76 7.55 -6.02 -21.36
N GLY A 77 8.53 -5.12 -21.37
CA GLY A 77 9.37 -4.87 -22.52
C GLY A 77 10.36 -5.98 -22.86
N VAL A 78 10.81 -6.79 -21.89
CA VAL A 78 11.60 -8.00 -22.22
C VAL A 78 10.75 -9.12 -22.80
N TYR A 79 9.44 -9.10 -22.55
CA TYR A 79 8.47 -10.02 -23.16
C TYR A 79 7.85 -9.47 -24.45
N GLY A 80 8.33 -8.33 -24.96
CA GLY A 80 7.92 -7.79 -26.26
C GLY A 80 6.54 -7.13 -26.28
N VAL A 81 6.00 -6.75 -25.12
CA VAL A 81 4.76 -5.95 -25.07
C VAL A 81 5.00 -4.60 -25.76
N SER A 82 4.08 -4.18 -26.63
CA SER A 82 4.20 -2.91 -27.34
C SER A 82 4.04 -1.70 -26.40
N VAL A 83 4.70 -0.58 -26.73
CA VAL A 83 4.57 0.68 -25.97
C VAL A 83 3.13 1.19 -25.88
N GLN A 84 2.29 0.94 -26.88
CA GLN A 84 0.87 1.33 -26.86
C GLN A 84 0.12 0.60 -25.73
N HIS A 85 0.17 -0.73 -25.71
CA HIS A 85 -0.42 -1.53 -24.64
C HIS A 85 0.12 -1.18 -23.24
N MET A 86 1.42 -0.88 -23.14
CA MET A 86 2.02 -0.42 -21.89
C MET A 86 1.38 0.90 -21.42
N ALA A 87 1.23 1.88 -22.31
CA ALA A 87 0.62 3.15 -22.03
C ALA A 87 -0.85 2.99 -21.61
N ASP A 88 -1.62 2.17 -22.33
CA ASP A 88 -3.04 1.95 -22.06
C ASP A 88 -3.25 1.35 -20.65
N VAL A 89 -2.44 0.35 -20.28
CA VAL A 89 -2.49 -0.24 -18.93
C VAL A 89 -2.10 0.78 -17.86
N LEU A 90 -1.04 1.57 -18.07
CA LEU A 90 -0.62 2.59 -17.10
C LEU A 90 -1.66 3.71 -16.91
N ARG A 91 -2.42 4.06 -17.96
CA ARG A 91 -3.55 4.99 -17.86
C ARG A 91 -4.73 4.39 -17.09
N SER A 92 -5.07 3.13 -17.37
CA SER A 92 -6.29 2.50 -16.81
C SER A 92 -6.10 1.89 -15.43
N PHE A 93 -4.87 1.62 -15.00
CA PHE A 93 -4.60 0.94 -13.74
C PHE A 93 -4.92 1.83 -12.54
N LYS A 94 -5.92 1.43 -11.75
CA LYS A 94 -6.44 2.21 -10.59
C LYS A 94 -5.85 1.79 -9.24
N GLY A 95 -4.79 0.98 -9.25
CA GLY A 95 -4.22 0.40 -8.04
C GLY A 95 -4.63 -1.05 -7.86
N VAL A 96 -4.27 -1.59 -6.69
CA VAL A 96 -4.47 -2.99 -6.35
C VAL A 96 -5.55 -3.03 -5.28
N ARG A 97 -6.53 -3.93 -5.43
CA ARG A 97 -7.51 -4.20 -4.39
C ARG A 97 -6.80 -4.50 -3.06
N HIS A 98 -7.39 -4.06 -1.96
CA HIS A 98 -6.86 -4.21 -0.60
C HIS A 98 -5.54 -3.49 -0.31
N ARG A 99 -5.06 -2.58 -1.19
CA ARG A 99 -3.90 -1.73 -0.95
C ARG A 99 -4.29 -0.25 -1.00
N LEU A 100 -4.58 0.34 0.15
CA LEU A 100 -5.23 1.65 0.30
C LEU A 100 -6.37 1.84 -0.73
N GLU A 101 -7.15 0.78 -0.94
CA GLU A 101 -8.25 0.77 -1.90
C GLU A 101 -9.36 1.69 -1.40
N TYR A 102 -9.67 2.72 -2.19
CA TYR A 102 -10.79 3.61 -1.90
C TYR A 102 -12.11 2.86 -2.12
N VAL A 103 -12.86 2.62 -1.02
CA VAL A 103 -14.12 1.87 -1.04
C VAL A 103 -15.31 2.79 -1.36
N GLY A 104 -15.25 4.06 -0.96
CA GLY A 104 -16.28 5.06 -1.21
C GLY A 104 -16.48 6.05 -0.07
N VAL A 105 -17.48 6.93 -0.22
CA VAL A 105 -18.02 7.73 0.88
C VAL A 105 -19.30 7.07 1.38
N VAL A 106 -19.38 6.75 2.68
CA VAL A 106 -20.55 6.13 3.32
C VAL A 106 -20.95 6.99 4.51
N GLN A 107 -22.19 7.49 4.49
CA GLN A 107 -22.70 8.45 5.50
C GLN A 107 -21.75 9.64 5.75
N GLY A 108 -21.10 10.14 4.70
CA GLY A 108 -20.13 11.24 4.77
C GLY A 108 -18.72 10.87 5.25
N ARG A 109 -18.43 9.61 5.60
CA ARG A 109 -17.07 9.13 5.94
C ARG A 109 -16.38 8.55 4.72
N THR A 110 -15.09 8.81 4.57
CA THR A 110 -14.29 8.24 3.48
C THR A 110 -13.73 6.89 3.94
N VAL A 111 -13.98 5.80 3.22
CA VAL A 111 -13.60 4.45 3.64
C VAL A 111 -12.47 3.88 2.77
N TYR A 112 -11.44 3.33 3.41
CA TYR A 112 -10.29 2.71 2.75
C TYR A 112 -10.04 1.28 3.24
N ASN A 113 -9.80 0.39 2.28
CA ASN A 113 -9.40 -1.00 2.50
C ASN A 113 -7.91 -1.17 2.21
N ASP A 114 -7.10 -1.31 3.26
CA ASP A 114 -5.68 -1.64 3.19
C ASP A 114 -5.39 -2.98 3.88
N SER A 115 -6.26 -3.99 3.71
CA SER A 115 -6.09 -5.31 4.33
C SER A 115 -4.75 -5.99 4.01
N LYS A 116 -4.09 -5.59 2.91
CA LYS A 116 -2.75 -6.05 2.51
C LYS A 116 -1.62 -5.49 3.40
N ALA A 117 -1.89 -4.53 4.28
CA ALA A 117 -0.93 -4.05 5.27
C ALA A 117 -0.70 -5.10 6.38
N THR A 118 -0.01 -6.18 6.05
CA THR A 118 0.25 -7.32 6.95
C THR A 118 1.47 -7.14 7.85
N ASN A 119 1.98 -5.91 7.99
CA ASN A 119 3.09 -5.55 8.86
C ASN A 119 3.00 -4.07 9.28
N SER A 120 3.66 -3.71 10.38
CA SER A 120 3.63 -2.35 10.95
C SER A 120 4.09 -1.26 9.97
N ILE A 121 5.10 -1.54 9.15
CA ILE A 121 5.64 -0.55 8.19
C ILE A 121 4.58 -0.18 7.13
N ALA A 122 3.81 -1.16 6.66
CA ALA A 122 2.72 -0.91 5.72
C ALA A 122 1.63 -0.04 6.35
N THR A 123 1.24 -0.32 7.60
CA THR A 123 0.27 0.52 8.32
C THR A 123 0.79 1.93 8.57
N SER A 124 2.07 2.10 8.92
CA SER A 124 2.69 3.42 9.03
C SER A 124 2.54 4.24 7.73
N GLN A 125 2.81 3.61 6.58
CA GLN A 125 2.64 4.26 5.28
C GLN A 125 1.17 4.61 4.97
N ALA A 126 0.23 3.76 5.39
CA ALA A 126 -1.19 4.02 5.26
C ALA A 126 -1.64 5.25 6.06
N LEU A 127 -1.15 5.40 7.29
CA LEU A 127 -1.46 6.54 8.14
C LEU A 127 -0.95 7.87 7.54
N HIS A 128 0.21 7.85 6.87
CA HIS A 128 0.77 9.04 6.22
C HIS A 128 -0.08 9.57 5.05
N ALA A 129 -1.00 8.76 4.52
CA ALA A 129 -1.91 9.19 3.45
C ALA A 129 -2.99 10.17 3.93
N PHE A 130 -3.19 10.33 5.25
CA PHE A 130 -4.31 11.10 5.82
C PHE A 130 -3.85 12.15 6.86
N PRO A 131 -2.89 13.04 6.56
CA PRO A 131 -2.26 13.93 7.55
C PRO A 131 -3.19 15.01 8.14
N LYS A 132 -4.41 15.18 7.61
CA LYS A 132 -5.36 16.23 8.01
C LYS A 132 -6.78 15.70 8.22
N LYS A 133 -6.97 14.38 8.32
CA LYS A 133 -8.29 13.78 8.49
C LYS A 133 -8.26 12.84 9.68
N GLU A 134 -9.20 13.01 10.61
CA GLU A 134 -9.39 12.10 11.73
C GLU A 134 -9.61 10.66 11.24
N ILE A 135 -8.90 9.71 11.85
CA ILE A 135 -8.87 8.30 11.45
C ILE A 135 -9.50 7.44 12.54
N VAL A 136 -10.42 6.57 12.13
CA VAL A 136 -10.79 5.37 12.90
C VAL A 136 -10.09 4.18 12.25
N LEU A 137 -9.10 3.64 12.96
CA LEU A 137 -8.23 2.56 12.47
C LEU A 137 -8.72 1.20 12.95
N LEU A 138 -8.84 0.26 12.04
CA LEU A 138 -9.09 -1.16 12.33
C LEU A 138 -7.76 -1.91 12.22
N ALA A 139 -7.28 -2.48 13.32
CA ALA A 139 -5.98 -3.13 13.42
C ALA A 139 -6.00 -4.49 14.12
N GLY A 140 -5.12 -5.40 13.70
CA GLY A 140 -4.94 -6.70 14.34
C GLY A 140 -5.01 -7.91 13.40
N GLY A 141 -4.84 -9.09 14.00
CA GLY A 141 -4.63 -10.37 13.32
C GLY A 141 -3.56 -11.24 13.99
N LEU A 142 -2.99 -12.17 13.22
CA LEU A 142 -2.09 -13.24 13.68
C LEU A 142 -0.85 -12.72 14.42
N ASP A 143 -0.56 -13.32 15.58
CA ASP A 143 0.65 -13.05 16.32
C ASP A 143 1.85 -13.84 15.77
N ARG A 144 2.90 -13.12 15.38
CA ARG A 144 4.18 -13.70 14.94
C ARG A 144 5.32 -13.47 15.92
N GLY A 145 5.01 -13.04 17.15
CA GLY A 145 5.98 -12.73 18.19
C GLY A 145 6.59 -11.33 18.10
N ASN A 146 6.20 -10.51 17.13
CA ASN A 146 6.76 -9.16 16.94
C ASN A 146 6.13 -8.15 17.92
N SER A 147 6.91 -7.13 18.30
CA SER A 147 6.40 -5.93 18.96
C SER A 147 5.86 -4.91 17.94
N PHE A 148 4.97 -4.03 18.39
CA PHE A 148 4.44 -2.90 17.62
C PHE A 148 5.08 -1.55 17.98
N ASP A 149 6.19 -1.55 18.73
CA ASP A 149 6.90 -0.30 19.09
C ASP A 149 7.30 0.56 17.87
N VAL A 150 7.61 -0.09 16.74
CA VAL A 150 7.94 0.61 15.49
C VAL A 150 6.77 1.41 14.89
N LEU A 151 5.53 1.08 15.28
CA LEU A 151 4.31 1.74 14.81
C LEU A 151 3.97 2.97 15.67
N VAL A 152 4.46 3.01 16.92
CA VAL A 152 4.13 4.08 17.89
C VAL A 152 4.43 5.48 17.36
N PRO A 153 5.59 5.79 16.74
CA PRO A 153 5.86 7.13 16.24
C PRO A 153 4.85 7.63 15.20
N ASP A 154 4.31 6.72 14.39
CA ASP A 154 3.33 7.06 13.35
C ASP A 154 1.92 7.16 13.92
N LEU A 155 1.57 6.33 14.92
CA LEU A 155 0.33 6.47 15.68
C LEU A 155 0.26 7.83 16.41
N VAL A 156 1.39 8.31 16.95
CA VAL A 156 1.47 9.62 17.63
C VAL A 156 1.27 10.78 16.65
N LYS A 157 1.77 10.66 15.42
CA LYS A 157 1.70 11.74 14.42
C LYS A 157 0.38 11.78 13.67
N ALA A 158 -0.26 10.63 13.50
CA ALA A 158 -1.53 10.55 12.79
C ALA A 158 -2.67 11.08 13.66
N PRO A 159 -3.63 11.83 13.09
CA PRO A 159 -4.85 12.26 13.78
C PRO A 159 -5.79 11.06 13.97
N ILE A 160 -5.51 10.22 14.98
CA ILE A 160 -6.30 9.02 15.27
C ILE A 160 -7.35 9.34 16.34
N LYS A 161 -8.62 9.18 15.95
CA LYS A 161 -9.78 9.34 16.83
C LYS A 161 -10.03 8.08 17.65
N ALA A 162 -9.93 6.91 17.01
CA ALA A 162 -10.12 5.62 17.65
C ALA A 162 -9.35 4.50 16.96
N VAL A 163 -9.01 3.45 17.71
CA VAL A 163 -8.46 2.20 17.20
C VAL A 163 -9.32 1.03 17.66
N LEU A 164 -9.76 0.22 16.70
CA LEU A 164 -10.49 -1.03 16.91
C LEU A 164 -9.54 -2.21 16.71
N LEU A 165 -9.36 -3.00 17.76
CA LEU A 165 -8.38 -4.07 17.84
C LEU A 165 -9.05 -5.44 17.78
N PHE A 166 -8.58 -6.33 16.91
CA PHE A 166 -9.09 -7.70 16.77
C PHE A 166 -7.97 -8.73 16.55
N GLY A 167 -8.29 -10.01 16.66
CA GLY A 167 -7.34 -11.11 16.45
C GLY A 167 -6.31 -11.27 17.59
N GLU A 168 -5.37 -12.18 17.40
CA GLU A 168 -4.42 -12.59 18.46
C GLU A 168 -3.53 -11.46 18.98
N THR A 169 -3.26 -10.45 18.14
CA THR A 169 -2.37 -9.33 18.46
C THR A 169 -3.03 -8.18 19.22
N GLN A 170 -4.31 -8.30 19.60
CA GLN A 170 -5.08 -7.27 20.31
C GLN A 170 -4.29 -6.61 21.43
N GLN A 171 -3.75 -7.41 22.35
CA GLN A 171 -3.13 -6.86 23.54
C GLN A 171 -1.80 -6.15 23.27
N LYS A 172 -1.01 -6.65 22.32
CA LYS A 172 0.26 -6.01 21.93
C LYS A 172 0.02 -4.70 21.19
N LEU A 173 -1.01 -4.64 20.34
CA LEU A 173 -1.41 -3.40 19.67
C LEU A 173 -2.02 -2.40 20.66
N LYS A 174 -2.76 -2.88 21.66
CA LYS A 174 -3.28 -2.04 22.75
C LYS A 174 -2.13 -1.36 23.49
N ASP A 175 -1.08 -2.08 23.83
CA ASP A 175 0.10 -1.50 24.48
C ASP A 175 0.76 -0.40 23.61
N ALA A 176 0.87 -0.62 22.30
CA ALA A 176 1.37 0.40 21.37
C ALA A 176 0.44 1.62 21.29
N CYS A 177 -0.89 1.41 21.28
CA CYS A 177 -1.87 2.50 21.29
C CYS A 177 -1.83 3.29 22.60
N LEU A 178 -1.63 2.63 23.74
CA LEU A 178 -1.45 3.29 25.05
C LEU A 178 -0.18 4.14 25.07
N LYS A 179 0.95 3.62 24.56
CA LYS A 179 2.21 4.38 24.40
C LYS A 179 2.01 5.61 23.48
N ALA A 180 1.22 5.46 22.43
CA ALA A 180 0.87 6.54 21.51
C ALA A 180 -0.20 7.52 22.05
N ARG A 181 -0.80 7.23 23.22
CA ARG A 181 -1.89 8.00 23.84
C ARG A 181 -3.11 8.16 22.93
N ILE A 182 -3.48 7.08 22.25
CA ILE A 182 -4.70 7.05 21.43
C ILE A 182 -5.94 7.32 22.32
N PRO A 183 -6.86 8.22 21.92
CA PRO A 183 -7.99 8.62 22.76
C PRO A 183 -8.97 7.50 23.07
N VAL A 184 -9.29 6.68 22.06
CA VAL A 184 -10.25 5.59 22.18
C VAL A 184 -9.63 4.30 21.63
N ILE A 185 -9.58 3.27 22.46
CA ILE A 185 -9.09 1.94 22.08
C ILE A 185 -10.17 0.94 22.46
N LYS A 186 -10.68 0.18 21.48
CA LYS A 186 -11.72 -0.83 21.71
C LYS A 186 -11.30 -2.17 21.13
N GLU A 187 -11.44 -3.21 21.94
CA GLU A 187 -11.26 -4.59 21.50
C GLU A 187 -12.58 -5.13 20.96
N VAL A 188 -12.52 -5.78 19.80
CA VAL A 188 -13.66 -6.37 19.10
C VAL A 188 -13.26 -7.75 18.58
N GLU A 189 -14.25 -8.61 18.34
CA GLU A 189 -13.99 -10.01 17.98
C GLU A 189 -13.25 -10.15 16.64
N ASN A 190 -13.69 -9.43 15.61
CA ASN A 190 -13.22 -9.57 14.24
C ASN A 190 -13.54 -8.30 13.43
N VAL A 191 -13.29 -8.32 12.12
CA VAL A 191 -13.52 -7.18 11.22
C VAL A 191 -15.02 -6.87 11.12
N GLU A 192 -15.86 -7.90 11.12
CA GLU A 192 -17.32 -7.81 11.07
C GLU A 192 -17.88 -7.04 12.28
N ALA A 193 -17.35 -7.31 13.48
CA ALA A 193 -17.67 -6.57 14.68
C ALA A 193 -17.05 -5.17 14.71
N ALA A 194 -15.90 -4.98 14.06
CA ALA A 194 -15.20 -3.69 14.03
C ALA A 194 -15.91 -2.64 13.17
N VAL A 195 -16.51 -3.02 12.04
CA VAL A 195 -17.10 -2.04 11.10
C VAL A 195 -18.24 -1.22 11.73
N PRO A 196 -19.26 -1.82 12.39
CA PRO A 196 -20.31 -1.05 13.05
C PRO A 196 -19.79 -0.08 14.11
N GLU A 197 -18.81 -0.52 14.88
CA GLU A 197 -18.15 0.30 15.90
C GLU A 197 -17.37 1.47 15.27
N ALA A 198 -16.78 1.26 14.10
CA ALA A 198 -16.08 2.31 13.39
C ALA A 198 -17.02 3.41 12.90
N PHE A 199 -18.22 3.05 12.45
CA PHE A 199 -19.27 4.01 12.10
C PHE A 199 -19.80 4.75 13.33
N ALA A 200 -19.94 4.07 14.47
CA ALA A 200 -20.38 4.69 15.72
C ALA A 200 -19.36 5.70 16.29
N LEU A 201 -18.06 5.45 16.12
CA LEU A 201 -16.97 6.29 16.63
C LEU A 201 -16.48 7.36 15.65
N SER A 202 -17.02 7.40 14.42
CA SER A 202 -16.66 8.37 13.38
C SER A 202 -17.79 9.35 13.10
N GLN A 203 -17.46 10.46 12.44
CA GLN A 203 -18.38 11.51 11.99
C GLN A 203 -18.15 11.82 10.50
N PRO A 204 -19.13 12.44 9.80
CA PRO A 204 -18.92 12.91 8.43
C PRO A 204 -17.63 13.75 8.30
N GLY A 205 -16.82 13.44 7.30
CA GLY A 205 -15.49 14.02 7.08
C GLY A 205 -14.32 13.13 7.53
N ASP A 206 -14.55 12.21 8.47
CA ASP A 206 -13.55 11.27 8.98
C ASP A 206 -13.17 10.18 7.94
N VAL A 207 -12.09 9.48 8.24
CA VAL A 207 -11.61 8.30 7.52
C VAL A 207 -11.84 7.04 8.36
N ILE A 208 -12.44 6.01 7.76
CA ILE A 208 -12.44 4.64 8.30
C ILE A 208 -11.41 3.85 7.52
N LEU A 209 -10.40 3.32 8.21
CA LEU A 209 -9.25 2.66 7.60
C LEU A 209 -9.07 1.25 8.16
N LEU A 210 -9.22 0.24 7.31
CA LEU A 210 -8.68 -1.09 7.61
C LEU A 210 -7.21 -1.13 7.23
N SER A 211 -6.31 -1.11 8.21
CA SER A 211 -4.86 -1.24 8.00
C SER A 211 -4.23 -2.10 9.12
N PRO A 212 -4.29 -3.43 9.00
CA PRO A 212 -4.23 -4.34 10.14
C PRO A 212 -2.89 -4.44 10.86
N ALA A 213 -1.77 -4.05 10.23
CA ALA A 213 -0.40 -4.28 10.69
C ALA A 213 -0.02 -5.77 10.89
N CYS A 214 -0.95 -6.70 10.66
CA CYS A 214 -0.82 -8.12 10.93
C CYS A 214 -1.31 -8.98 9.77
N ALA A 215 -0.73 -10.18 9.64
CA ALA A 215 -1.28 -11.22 8.77
C ALA A 215 -2.70 -11.63 9.25
N SER A 216 -3.48 -12.23 8.36
CA SER A 216 -4.91 -12.52 8.62
C SER A 216 -5.19 -13.94 9.11
N TRP A 217 -4.18 -14.81 9.17
CA TRP A 217 -4.38 -16.27 9.22
C TRP A 217 -4.93 -16.82 10.54
N ASP A 218 -4.98 -16.02 11.58
CA ASP A 218 -5.66 -16.35 12.83
C ASP A 218 -7.19 -16.43 12.66
N GLN A 219 -7.76 -15.59 11.79
CA GLN A 219 -9.21 -15.44 11.65
C GLN A 219 -9.71 -15.65 10.20
N TYR A 220 -8.84 -15.53 9.20
CA TYR A 220 -9.20 -15.56 7.78
C TYR A 220 -8.16 -16.31 6.93
N LYS A 221 -8.60 -16.97 5.87
CA LYS A 221 -7.74 -17.73 4.96
C LYS A 221 -6.70 -16.85 4.26
N SER A 222 -7.03 -15.59 3.99
CA SER A 222 -6.12 -14.64 3.34
C SER A 222 -6.49 -13.18 3.63
N PHE A 223 -5.59 -12.25 3.29
CA PHE A 223 -5.87 -10.82 3.45
C PHE A 223 -6.95 -10.35 2.48
N GLU A 224 -7.09 -10.99 1.30
CA GLU A 224 -8.17 -10.75 0.35
C GLU A 224 -9.51 -11.10 0.99
N GLN A 225 -9.64 -12.27 1.64
CA GLN A 225 -10.87 -12.64 2.34
C GLN A 225 -11.24 -11.62 3.41
N ARG A 226 -10.29 -11.23 4.27
CA ARG A 226 -10.49 -10.19 5.30
C ARG A 226 -10.93 -8.85 4.68
N GLY A 227 -10.30 -8.47 3.55
CA GLY A 227 -10.58 -7.23 2.85
C GLY A 227 -11.93 -7.24 2.13
N ASP A 228 -12.36 -8.37 1.58
CA ASP A 228 -13.67 -8.55 0.95
C ASP A 228 -14.79 -8.51 2.00
N ILE A 229 -14.58 -9.15 3.16
CA ILE A 229 -15.48 -9.08 4.32
C ILE A 229 -15.63 -7.63 4.78
N PHE A 230 -14.53 -6.89 4.96
CA PHE A 230 -14.59 -5.47 5.32
C PHE A 230 -15.45 -4.65 4.36
N ILE A 231 -15.27 -4.83 3.04
CA ILE A 231 -16.07 -4.14 2.02
C ILE A 231 -17.55 -4.55 2.14
N ALA A 232 -17.83 -5.84 2.30
CA ALA A 232 -19.20 -6.35 2.45
C ALA A 232 -19.91 -5.76 3.66
N GLU A 233 -19.22 -5.66 4.81
CA GLU A 233 -19.73 -5.07 6.04
C GLU A 233 -19.94 -3.56 5.91
N VAL A 234 -19.00 -2.83 5.30
CA VAL A 234 -19.14 -1.40 5.02
C VAL A 234 -20.35 -1.13 4.12
N ASN A 235 -20.62 -2.00 3.15
CA ASN A 235 -21.75 -1.83 2.23
C ASN A 235 -23.11 -1.92 2.92
N LYS A 236 -23.21 -2.48 4.12
CA LYS A 236 -24.45 -2.51 4.92
C LYS A 236 -24.85 -1.12 5.46
N PHE A 237 -23.94 -0.15 5.42
CA PHE A 237 -24.16 1.22 5.92
C PHE A 237 -24.46 2.24 4.82
N ARG A 238 -24.57 1.79 3.56
CA ARG A 238 -24.86 2.64 2.40
C ARG A 238 -26.33 3.05 2.31
#